data_AF-A0A6N2LQY4-F1
#
_entry.id   AF-A0A6N2LQY4-F1
#
_cell.length_a   1.000
_cell.length_b   1.000
_cell.length_c   1.000
_cell.angle_alpha   90.00
_cell.angle_beta   90.00
_cell.angle_gamma   90.00
#
_symmetry.space_group_name_H-M   'P 1'
#
loop_
_entity.id
_entity.type
_entity.pdbx_description
1 polymer ?
#
loop_
_entity_poly.entity_id
_entity_poly.type
_entity_poly.pdbx_seq_one_letter_code
_entity_poly.pdbx_strand_id
1 'polypeptide(L)'
;MGKLLVDRMRSNGPYISLHLRYEKDMLAFSGCTHDLSPAEANELKTIRDANDNWKVKDIDPMEQRSKGFCPLTPKEAAIFLSALGYPSNTPIYIAAGEIYGGDSHMGALQSRYPMLMRKENLASSEELEPFTNHLSQLAALDYIVSVESDVFFPTYSGNMARAVEGHRRFLGHRRTISPDRKALVRLFDKIEQGKLKEGKYLSDHVIESHRNRGDPGI
;
A
#
# COMPACT_ATOMS: atom_id res chain seq x y z
N MET A 1 14.76 -18.42 -1.61
CA MET A 1 14.04 -17.57 -0.63
C MET A 1 12.70 -17.05 -1.15
N GLY A 2 12.63 -16.23 -2.20
CA GLY A 2 11.34 -15.66 -2.67
C GLY A 2 10.24 -16.70 -2.94
N LYS A 3 10.55 -17.79 -3.65
CA LYS A 3 9.59 -18.90 -3.88
C LYS A 3 9.06 -19.52 -2.57
N LEU A 4 9.93 -19.68 -1.56
CA LEU A 4 9.53 -20.21 -0.26
C LEU A 4 8.50 -19.31 0.43
N LEU A 5 8.69 -17.98 0.36
CA LEU A 5 7.72 -17.02 0.90
C LEU A 5 6.38 -17.09 0.15
N VAL A 6 6.43 -17.26 -1.18
CA VAL A 6 5.23 -17.47 -2.00
C VAL A 6 4.48 -18.73 -1.59
N ASP A 7 5.19 -19.84 -1.43
CA ASP A 7 4.59 -21.12 -1.02
C ASP A 7 3.95 -21.02 0.37
N ARG A 8 4.60 -20.33 1.32
CA ARG A 8 4.06 -20.04 2.66
C ARG A 8 2.86 -19.08 2.65
N MET A 9 2.83 -18.10 1.75
CA MET A 9 1.62 -17.30 1.55
C MET A 9 0.49 -18.15 0.99
N ARG A 10 0.76 -18.94 -0.06
CA ARG A 10 -0.25 -19.78 -0.73
C ARG A 10 -0.79 -20.90 0.17
N SER A 11 -0.08 -21.33 1.19
CA SER A 11 -0.62 -22.28 2.18
C SER A 11 -1.79 -21.68 2.99
N ASN A 12 -1.95 -20.35 2.99
CA ASN A 12 -3.10 -19.66 3.59
C ASN A 12 -4.23 -19.37 2.58
N GLY A 13 -4.09 -19.82 1.33
CA GLY A 13 -5.05 -19.58 0.24
C GLY A 13 -4.61 -18.48 -0.74
N PRO A 14 -5.50 -18.09 -1.67
CA PRO A 14 -5.26 -16.95 -2.55
C PRO A 14 -5.05 -15.66 -1.74
N TYR A 15 -4.11 -14.81 -2.16
CA TYR A 15 -3.72 -13.64 -1.37
C TYR A 15 -3.53 -12.38 -2.21
N ILE A 16 -3.68 -11.25 -1.53
CA ILE A 16 -3.37 -9.92 -2.07
C ILE A 16 -1.95 -9.56 -1.66
N SER A 17 -1.13 -9.11 -2.60
CA SER A 17 0.07 -8.34 -2.25
C SER A 17 -0.27 -6.86 -2.22
N LEU A 18 -0.25 -6.29 -1.02
CA LEU A 18 -0.44 -4.87 -0.75
C LEU A 18 0.94 -4.20 -0.71
N HIS A 19 1.29 -3.48 -1.78
CA HIS A 19 2.48 -2.65 -1.82
C HIS A 19 2.19 -1.30 -1.14
N LEU A 20 2.46 -1.27 0.16
CA LEU A 20 2.13 -0.18 1.08
C LEU A 20 3.29 0.82 1.15
N ARG A 21 3.24 1.87 0.34
CA ARG A 21 4.27 2.92 0.31
C ARG A 21 4.03 4.00 1.38
N TYR A 22 3.86 3.56 2.63
CA TYR A 22 3.67 4.42 3.81
C TYR A 22 4.96 4.48 4.65
N GLU A 23 6.08 4.73 3.97
CA GLU A 23 7.42 4.77 4.55
C GLU A 23 7.84 6.22 4.81
N LYS A 24 8.73 6.41 5.80
CA LYS A 24 9.15 7.74 6.27
C LYS A 24 9.76 8.61 5.16
N ASP A 25 10.61 8.03 4.32
CA ASP A 25 11.24 8.71 3.18
C ASP A 25 10.19 9.18 2.17
N MET A 26 9.21 8.32 1.88
CA MET A 26 8.15 8.62 0.94
C MET A 26 7.24 9.74 1.43
N LEU A 27 6.79 9.67 2.69
CA LEU A 27 5.90 10.68 3.27
C LEU A 27 6.60 12.03 3.42
N ALA A 28 7.89 12.04 3.81
CA ALA A 28 8.69 13.25 3.83
C ALA A 28 8.84 13.86 2.43
N PHE A 29 9.20 13.04 1.43
CA PHE A 29 9.36 13.48 0.04
C PHE A 29 8.07 14.05 -0.56
N SER A 30 6.94 13.35 -0.39
CA SER A 30 5.65 13.79 -0.96
C SER A 30 5.00 14.91 -0.14
N GLY A 31 5.47 15.15 1.08
CA GLY A 31 4.88 16.12 1.99
C GLY A 31 3.46 15.78 2.45
N CYS A 32 3.12 14.50 2.45
CA CYS A 32 1.77 14.05 2.80
C CYS A 32 1.69 13.79 4.30
N THR A 33 0.81 14.52 4.98
CA THR A 33 0.67 14.48 6.44
C THR A 33 -0.74 14.14 6.91
N HIS A 34 -1.56 13.56 6.03
CA HIS A 34 -2.89 13.08 6.39
C HIS A 34 -2.79 11.95 7.42
N ASP A 35 -3.71 11.93 8.39
CA ASP A 35 -3.71 11.01 9.54
C ASP A 35 -2.45 11.08 10.44
N LEU A 36 -1.57 12.07 10.26
CA LEU A 36 -0.40 12.27 11.12
C LEU A 36 -0.68 13.29 12.23
N SER A 37 -0.06 13.06 13.38
CA SER A 37 0.02 14.05 14.45
C SER A 37 0.88 15.26 14.03
N PRO A 38 0.73 16.43 14.69
CA PRO A 38 1.60 17.58 14.44
C PRO A 38 3.09 17.27 14.66
N ALA A 39 3.41 16.39 15.60
CA ALA A 39 4.79 15.98 15.87
C ALA A 39 5.37 15.17 14.70
N GLU A 40 4.62 14.18 14.21
CA GLU A 40 4.99 13.38 13.04
C GLU A 40 5.14 14.23 11.77
N ALA A 41 4.18 15.13 11.52
CA ALA A 41 4.23 16.06 10.40
C ALA A 41 5.49 16.96 10.43
N ASN A 42 5.85 17.46 11.62
CA ASN A 42 7.05 18.27 11.80
C ASN A 42 8.34 17.44 11.59
N GLU A 43 8.38 16.21 12.09
CA GLU A 43 9.51 15.30 11.86
C GLU A 43 9.75 15.06 10.37
N LEU A 44 8.70 14.73 9.62
CA LEU A 44 8.79 14.51 8.18
C LEU A 44 9.23 15.78 7.43
N LYS A 45 8.76 16.95 7.88
CA LYS A 45 9.20 18.24 7.34
C LYS A 45 10.70 18.46 7.58
N THR A 46 11.20 18.20 8.78
CA THR A 46 12.64 18.32 9.08
C THR A 46 13.48 17.40 8.21
N ILE A 47 13.04 16.15 7.99
CA ILE A 47 13.72 15.22 7.08
C ILE A 47 13.75 15.76 5.66
N ARG A 48 12.61 16.29 5.18
CA ARG A 48 12.53 16.90 3.85
C ARG A 48 13.47 18.08 3.72
N ASP A 49 13.48 18.98 4.69
CA ASP A 49 14.29 20.20 4.65
C ASP A 49 15.79 19.88 4.69
N ALA A 50 16.20 18.87 5.47
CA ALA A 50 17.59 18.44 5.60
C ALA A 50 18.17 17.69 4.37
N ASN A 51 17.33 17.22 3.43
CA ASN A 51 17.81 16.42 2.29
C ASN A 51 18.14 17.27 1.06
N ASP A 52 19.39 17.65 0.84
CA ASP A 52 19.81 18.53 -0.27
C ASP A 52 19.40 18.07 -1.68
N ASN A 53 19.16 16.78 -1.89
CA ASN A 53 18.77 16.24 -3.19
C ASN A 53 17.30 16.52 -3.56
N TRP A 54 16.47 16.90 -2.59
CA TRP A 54 15.06 17.16 -2.82
C TRP A 54 14.82 18.65 -3.08
N LYS A 55 14.55 18.99 -4.35
CA LYS A 55 14.42 20.37 -4.82
C LYS A 55 13.20 21.12 -4.28
N VAL A 56 12.11 20.41 -4.04
CA VAL A 56 10.85 21.01 -3.54
C VAL A 56 10.75 20.76 -2.04
N LYS A 57 10.73 21.84 -1.26
CA LYS A 57 10.72 21.83 0.22
C LYS A 57 9.42 22.34 0.81
N ASP A 58 8.86 23.37 0.18
CA ASP A 58 7.57 23.91 0.56
C ASP A 58 6.49 23.16 -0.24
N ILE A 59 5.66 22.40 0.48
CA ILE A 59 4.65 21.51 -0.10
C ILE A 59 3.39 21.66 0.75
N ASP A 60 2.28 21.99 0.08
CA ASP A 60 0.96 21.96 0.69
C ASP A 60 0.45 20.50 0.75
N PRO A 61 0.33 19.89 1.95
CA PRO A 61 -0.14 18.52 2.11
C PRO A 61 -1.58 18.32 1.60
N MET A 62 -2.44 19.33 1.76
CA MET A 62 -3.84 19.28 1.35
C MET A 62 -3.95 19.32 -0.17
N GLU A 63 -3.13 20.14 -0.83
CA GLU A 63 -3.08 20.18 -2.28
C GLU A 63 -2.59 18.83 -2.85
N GLN A 64 -1.51 18.27 -2.32
CA GLN A 64 -0.99 16.96 -2.75
C GLN A 64 -2.03 15.85 -2.60
N ARG A 65 -2.71 15.81 -1.44
CA ARG A 65 -3.79 14.85 -1.18
C ARG A 65 -4.92 15.01 -2.19
N SER A 66 -5.46 16.22 -2.34
CA SER A 66 -6.60 16.49 -3.24
C SER A 66 -6.33 16.17 -4.72
N LYS A 67 -5.05 16.20 -5.14
CA LYS A 67 -4.61 15.81 -6.49
C LYS A 67 -4.32 14.31 -6.63
N GLY A 68 -4.37 13.53 -5.54
CA GLY A 68 -4.07 12.10 -5.54
C GLY A 68 -2.57 11.77 -5.57
N PHE A 69 -1.73 12.72 -5.16
CA PHE A 69 -0.27 12.59 -5.13
C PHE A 69 0.28 12.05 -3.81
N CYS A 70 -0.59 11.79 -2.84
CA CYS A 70 -0.25 11.07 -1.62
C CYS A 70 -0.42 9.55 -1.78
N PRO A 71 0.39 8.73 -1.09
CA PRO A 71 0.07 7.32 -0.87
C PRO A 71 -1.25 7.22 -0.10
N LEU A 72 -2.03 6.17 -0.35
CA LEU A 72 -3.13 5.83 0.56
C LEU A 72 -2.58 5.40 1.92
N THR A 73 -3.20 5.85 3.01
CA THR A 73 -2.85 5.41 4.36
C THR A 73 -3.22 3.93 4.56
N PRO A 74 -2.67 3.22 5.56
CA PRO A 74 -3.08 1.84 5.84
C PRO A 74 -4.59 1.71 6.10
N LYS A 75 -5.18 2.69 6.80
CA LYS A 75 -6.63 2.79 7.03
C LYS A 75 -7.41 2.93 5.72
N GLU A 76 -6.99 3.84 4.84
CA GLU A 76 -7.63 4.03 3.53
C GLU A 76 -7.52 2.81 2.62
N ALA A 77 -6.36 2.13 2.65
CA ALA A 77 -6.17 0.86 1.94
C ALA A 77 -7.16 -0.21 2.43
N ALA A 78 -7.39 -0.28 3.74
CA ALA A 78 -8.37 -1.20 4.34
C ALA A 78 -9.81 -0.87 3.92
N ILE A 79 -10.17 0.43 3.88
CA ILE A 79 -11.49 0.88 3.40
C ILE A 79 -11.67 0.54 1.93
N PHE A 80 -10.65 0.78 1.11
CA PHE A 80 -10.71 0.52 -0.32
C PHE A 80 -10.86 -0.98 -0.63
N LEU A 81 -10.08 -1.85 0.00
CA LEU A 81 -10.19 -3.30 -0.18
C LEU A 81 -11.58 -3.82 0.22
N SER A 82 -12.13 -3.31 1.33
CA SER A 82 -13.48 -3.66 1.77
C SER A 82 -14.54 -3.18 0.78
N ALA A 83 -14.40 -1.95 0.27
CA ALA A 83 -15.30 -1.37 -0.72
C ALA A 83 -15.28 -2.15 -2.06
N LEU A 84 -14.13 -2.74 -2.42
CA LEU A 84 -13.99 -3.64 -3.57
C LEU A 84 -14.60 -5.04 -3.35
N GLY A 85 -15.03 -5.35 -2.12
CA GLY A 85 -15.69 -6.61 -1.77
C GLY A 85 -14.77 -7.71 -1.24
N TYR A 86 -13.51 -7.41 -0.90
CA TYR A 86 -12.62 -8.40 -0.28
C TYR A 86 -13.02 -8.65 1.18
N PRO A 87 -13.33 -9.91 1.57
CA PRO A 87 -13.77 -10.23 2.92
C PRO A 87 -12.63 -10.10 3.94
N SER A 88 -12.96 -9.93 5.22
CA SER A 88 -11.97 -9.70 6.30
C SER A 88 -10.97 -10.84 6.48
N ASN A 89 -11.32 -12.07 6.10
CA ASN A 89 -10.42 -13.23 6.15
C ASN A 89 -9.48 -13.33 4.93
N THR A 90 -9.44 -12.33 4.05
CA THR A 90 -8.50 -12.29 2.91
C THR A 90 -7.06 -12.26 3.42
N PRO A 91 -6.20 -13.22 3.05
CA PRO A 91 -4.77 -13.14 3.35
C PRO A 91 -4.12 -11.98 2.58
N ILE A 92 -3.35 -11.15 3.30
CA ILE A 92 -2.65 -10.00 2.71
C ILE A 92 -1.16 -10.08 3.03
N TYR A 93 -0.34 -10.05 1.99
CA TYR A 93 1.08 -9.83 2.10
C TYR A 93 1.38 -8.32 2.04
N ILE A 94 2.10 -7.77 3.02
CA ILE A 94 2.53 -6.37 3.03
C ILE A 94 3.93 -6.27 2.40
N ALA A 95 3.98 -5.83 1.15
CA ALA A 95 5.22 -5.53 0.43
C ALA A 95 5.65 -4.08 0.72
N ALA A 96 6.45 -3.89 1.77
CA ALA A 96 6.93 -2.58 2.20
C ALA A 96 8.20 -2.69 3.08
N GLY A 97 8.99 -1.62 3.09
CA GLY A 97 9.98 -1.37 4.15
C GLY A 97 9.32 -0.97 5.47
N GLU A 98 10.03 -0.20 6.29
CA GLU A 98 9.51 0.23 7.59
C GLU A 98 8.29 1.15 7.43
N ILE A 99 7.14 0.71 7.93
CA ILE A 99 5.91 1.51 7.91
C ILE A 99 6.03 2.61 8.97
N TYR A 100 5.84 3.85 8.55
CA TYR A 100 5.94 4.99 9.45
C TYR A 100 4.90 4.90 10.57
N GLY A 101 5.37 5.08 11.81
CA GLY A 101 4.64 4.88 13.08
C GLY A 101 4.21 3.43 13.39
N GLY A 102 4.56 2.46 12.55
CA GLY A 102 4.39 1.04 12.85
C GLY A 102 2.96 0.64 13.20
N ASP A 103 2.79 -0.04 14.34
CA ASP A 103 1.51 -0.63 14.76
C ASP A 103 0.40 0.41 14.97
N SER A 104 0.74 1.66 15.35
CA SER A 104 -0.27 2.71 15.56
C SER A 104 -1.04 3.04 14.27
N HIS A 105 -0.34 3.13 13.14
CA HIS A 105 -0.95 3.39 11.83
C HIS A 105 -1.46 2.10 11.16
N MET A 106 -0.89 0.94 11.47
CA MET A 106 -1.34 -0.35 10.93
C MET A 106 -2.61 -0.88 11.59
N GLY A 107 -2.95 -0.42 12.80
CA GLY A 107 -4.05 -0.97 13.61
C GLY A 107 -5.42 -1.02 12.90
N ALA A 108 -5.74 -0.01 12.08
CA ALA A 108 -7.00 0.01 11.31
C ALA A 108 -7.03 -1.06 10.20
N LEU A 109 -5.88 -1.27 9.53
CA LEU A 109 -5.74 -2.31 8.51
C LEU A 109 -5.78 -3.70 9.14
N GLN A 110 -5.01 -3.92 10.21
CA GLN A 110 -4.92 -5.19 10.94
C GLN A 110 -6.26 -5.59 11.57
N SER A 111 -7.01 -4.64 12.13
CA SER A 111 -8.34 -4.91 12.69
C SER A 111 -9.34 -5.38 11.63
N ARG A 112 -9.19 -4.91 10.39
CA ARG A 112 -10.09 -5.25 9.28
C ARG A 112 -9.68 -6.52 8.54
N TYR A 113 -8.38 -6.74 8.40
CA TYR A 113 -7.78 -7.91 7.76
C TYR A 113 -6.79 -8.55 8.73
N PRO A 114 -7.22 -9.51 9.56
CA PRO A 114 -6.36 -10.08 10.60
C PRO A 114 -5.18 -10.91 10.05
N MET A 115 -5.27 -11.41 8.82
CA MET A 115 -4.24 -12.24 8.18
C MET A 115 -3.23 -11.38 7.41
N LEU A 116 -2.57 -10.44 8.09
CA LEU A 116 -1.45 -9.70 7.52
C LEU A 116 -0.15 -10.47 7.73
N MET A 117 0.59 -10.64 6.64
CA MET A 117 1.90 -11.29 6.63
C MET A 117 2.93 -10.36 6.01
N ARG A 118 4.14 -10.37 6.56
CA ARG A 118 5.33 -9.74 5.98
C ARG A 118 6.42 -10.78 5.81
N LYS A 119 7.47 -10.48 5.06
CA LYS A 119 8.63 -11.38 4.95
C LYS A 119 9.18 -11.78 6.32
N GLU A 120 9.15 -10.89 7.30
CA GLU A 120 9.59 -11.12 8.69
C GLU A 120 8.66 -12.07 9.47
N ASN A 121 7.39 -12.20 9.06
CA ASN A 121 6.46 -13.19 9.64
C ASN A 121 6.54 -14.54 8.93
N LEU A 122 6.88 -14.52 7.64
CA LEU A 122 6.91 -15.70 6.79
C LEU A 122 8.25 -16.42 6.81
N ALA A 123 9.32 -15.79 7.29
CA ALA A 123 10.65 -16.39 7.36
C ALA A 123 11.24 -16.28 8.76
N SER A 124 12.09 -17.24 9.10
CA SER A 124 12.87 -17.15 10.34
C SER A 124 13.96 -16.08 10.22
N SER A 125 14.44 -15.61 11.37
CA SER A 125 15.56 -14.66 11.41
C SER A 125 16.80 -15.21 10.70
N GLU A 126 17.07 -16.52 10.80
CA GLU A 126 18.19 -17.21 10.15
C GLU A 126 18.01 -17.26 8.62
N GLU A 127 16.78 -17.46 8.13
CA GLU A 127 16.52 -17.46 6.69
C GLU A 127 16.65 -16.05 6.08
N LEU A 128 16.39 -15.00 6.87
CA LEU A 128 16.52 -13.60 6.45
C LEU A 128 17.91 -13.00 6.68
N GLU A 129 18.72 -13.57 7.58
CA GLU A 129 20.05 -13.09 7.95
C GLU A 129 20.94 -12.73 6.74
N PRO A 130 21.02 -13.57 5.67
CA PRO A 130 21.85 -13.27 4.51
C PRO A 130 21.44 -11.99 3.75
N PHE A 131 20.22 -11.49 3.96
CA PHE A 131 19.65 -10.34 3.26
C PHE A 131 19.66 -9.06 4.10
N THR A 132 19.93 -9.15 5.41
CA THR A 132 19.79 -8.03 6.36
C THR A 132 20.61 -6.80 5.99
N ASN A 133 21.82 -6.99 5.45
CA ASN A 133 22.70 -5.91 4.98
C ASN A 133 22.48 -5.53 3.51
N HIS A 134 21.47 -6.11 2.85
CA HIS A 134 21.19 -5.95 1.44
C HIS A 134 19.73 -5.58 1.22
N LEU A 135 19.37 -4.32 1.52
CA LEU A 135 18.01 -3.79 1.37
C LEU A 135 17.41 -4.04 -0.02
N SER A 136 18.22 -3.99 -1.08
CA SER A 136 17.78 -4.30 -2.45
C SER A 136 17.36 -5.76 -2.62
N GLN A 137 18.03 -6.70 -1.94
CA GLN A 137 17.66 -8.11 -1.98
C GLN A 137 16.41 -8.39 -1.12
N LEU A 138 16.25 -7.72 0.02
CA LEU A 138 14.99 -7.75 0.79
C LEU A 138 13.81 -7.24 -0.05
N ALA A 139 13.98 -6.13 -0.77
CA ALA A 139 12.99 -5.62 -1.70
C ALA A 139 12.72 -6.59 -2.87
N ALA A 140 13.71 -7.37 -3.29
CA ALA A 140 13.53 -8.41 -4.31
C ALA A 140 12.65 -9.57 -3.81
N LEU A 141 12.66 -9.89 -2.51
CA LEU A 141 11.72 -10.85 -1.93
C LEU A 141 10.29 -10.32 -2.01
N ASP A 142 10.07 -9.07 -1.61
CA ASP A 142 8.77 -8.40 -1.72
C ASP A 142 8.30 -8.33 -3.19
N TYR A 143 9.22 -8.12 -4.13
CA TYR A 143 8.93 -8.14 -5.56
C TYR A 143 8.42 -9.51 -6.03
N ILE A 144 9.11 -10.60 -5.69
CA ILE A 144 8.73 -11.96 -6.10
C ILE A 144 7.36 -12.33 -5.54
N VAL A 145 7.10 -12.06 -4.26
CA VAL A 145 5.81 -12.33 -3.63
C VAL A 145 4.69 -11.49 -4.26
N SER A 146 4.99 -10.25 -4.66
CA SER A 146 4.03 -9.38 -5.35
C SER A 146 3.73 -9.79 -6.79
N VAL A 147 4.71 -10.30 -7.53
CA VAL A 147 4.49 -10.85 -8.88
C VAL A 147 3.66 -12.13 -8.80
N GLU A 148 3.89 -12.96 -7.78
CA GLU A 148 3.21 -14.24 -7.59
C GLU A 148 1.84 -14.19 -6.91
N SER A 149 1.41 -13.03 -6.41
CA SER A 149 0.10 -12.89 -5.76
C SER A 149 -1.07 -12.99 -6.75
N ASP A 150 -2.25 -13.35 -6.25
CA ASP A 150 -3.46 -13.43 -7.09
C ASP A 150 -3.97 -12.02 -7.43
N VAL A 151 -3.79 -11.07 -6.52
CA VAL A 151 -4.06 -9.65 -6.75
C VAL A 151 -2.88 -8.80 -6.28
N PHE A 152 -2.49 -7.81 -7.07
CA PHE A 152 -1.50 -6.80 -6.66
C PHE A 152 -2.18 -5.45 -6.45
N PHE A 153 -1.94 -4.80 -5.31
CA PHE A 153 -2.48 -3.49 -4.96
C PHE A 153 -1.37 -2.55 -4.45
N PRO A 154 -0.88 -1.62 -5.28
CA PRO A 154 0.00 -0.55 -4.84
C PRO A 154 -0.77 0.66 -4.30
N THR A 155 -0.47 1.09 -3.07
CA THR A 155 -1.05 2.32 -2.50
C THR A 155 -0.45 3.60 -3.09
N TYR A 156 0.73 3.49 -3.72
CA TYR A 156 1.39 4.57 -4.41
C TYR A 156 2.08 4.10 -5.70
N SER A 157 2.21 5.01 -6.66
CA SER A 157 2.99 4.76 -7.88
C SER A 157 4.48 4.92 -7.59
N GLY A 158 5.30 3.98 -8.06
CA GLY A 158 6.75 4.04 -7.90
C GLY A 158 7.42 2.99 -8.78
N ASN A 159 8.76 2.93 -8.72
CA ASN A 159 9.54 2.01 -9.56
C ASN A 159 9.14 0.55 -9.32
N MET A 160 9.01 0.14 -8.05
CA MET A 160 8.58 -1.21 -7.69
C MET A 160 7.17 -1.52 -8.21
N ALA A 161 6.20 -0.63 -7.96
CA ALA A 161 4.83 -0.82 -8.43
C ALA A 161 4.76 -0.99 -9.96
N ARG A 162 5.48 -0.16 -10.72
CA ARG A 162 5.55 -0.25 -12.19
C ARG A 162 6.24 -1.52 -12.66
N ALA A 163 7.31 -1.93 -11.99
CA ALA A 163 8.04 -3.15 -12.34
C ALA A 163 7.22 -4.41 -12.09
N VAL A 164 6.49 -4.48 -10.97
CA VAL A 164 5.57 -5.60 -10.67
C VAL A 164 4.41 -5.60 -11.66
N GLU A 165 3.77 -4.46 -11.89
CA GLU A 165 2.67 -4.33 -12.85
C GLU A 165 3.09 -4.76 -14.26
N GLY A 166 4.24 -4.28 -14.74
CA GLY A 166 4.78 -4.67 -16.04
C GLY A 166 5.04 -6.18 -16.15
N HIS A 167 5.64 -6.78 -15.12
CA HIS A 167 5.92 -8.21 -15.10
C HIS A 167 4.63 -9.05 -15.04
N ARG A 168 3.65 -8.66 -14.23
CA ARG A 168 2.33 -9.31 -14.15
C ARG A 168 1.57 -9.24 -15.48
N ARG A 169 1.70 -8.12 -16.21
CA ARG A 169 1.13 -7.98 -17.57
C ARG A 169 1.81 -8.91 -18.57
N PHE A 170 3.13 -9.05 -18.50
CA PHE A 170 3.90 -9.94 -19.36
C PHE A 170 3.55 -11.42 -19.13
N LEU A 171 3.36 -11.86 -17.88
CA LEU A 171 3.06 -13.25 -17.52
C LEU A 171 1.59 -13.67 -17.71
N GLY A 172 0.91 -13.14 -18.73
CA GLY A 172 -0.49 -13.49 -19.01
C GLY A 172 -1.52 -12.66 -18.23
N HIS A 173 -1.18 -11.40 -17.93
CA HIS A 173 -2.07 -10.40 -17.33
C HIS A 173 -2.75 -10.83 -16.02
N ARG A 174 -1.98 -10.84 -14.92
CA ARG A 174 -2.55 -11.08 -13.58
C ARG A 174 -3.17 -9.81 -12.99
N ARG A 175 -4.30 -9.97 -12.30
CA ARG A 175 -5.10 -8.86 -11.75
C ARG A 175 -4.28 -7.87 -10.94
N THR A 176 -4.34 -6.59 -11.31
CA THR A 176 -3.60 -5.52 -10.65
C THR A 176 -4.53 -4.33 -10.42
N ILE A 177 -4.76 -3.96 -9.17
CA ILE A 177 -5.65 -2.84 -8.82
C ILE A 177 -4.89 -1.53 -9.02
N SER A 178 -5.33 -0.65 -9.93
CA SER A 178 -4.81 0.71 -10.04
C SER A 178 -5.76 1.72 -9.38
N PRO A 179 -5.53 2.11 -8.11
CA PRO A 179 -6.41 3.04 -7.41
C PRO A 179 -6.46 4.42 -8.09
N ASP A 180 -7.66 4.93 -8.35
CA ASP A 180 -7.89 6.35 -8.65
C ASP A 180 -7.82 7.15 -7.34
N ARG A 181 -6.59 7.36 -6.86
CA ARG A 181 -6.34 8.04 -5.58
C ARG A 181 -7.04 9.38 -5.48
N LYS A 182 -7.11 10.14 -6.58
CA LYS A 182 -7.78 11.45 -6.63
C LYS A 182 -9.29 11.34 -6.38
N ALA A 183 -9.95 10.32 -6.94
CA ALA A 183 -11.35 10.06 -6.66
C ALA A 183 -11.54 9.52 -5.23
N LEU A 184 -10.67 8.59 -4.80
CA LEU A 184 -10.77 7.92 -3.51
C LEU A 184 -10.60 8.86 -2.31
N VAL A 185 -9.60 9.75 -2.30
CA VAL A 185 -9.39 10.69 -1.18
C VAL A 185 -10.63 11.55 -0.92
N ARG A 186 -11.36 11.96 -1.97
CA ARG A 186 -12.60 12.73 -1.83
C ARG A 186 -13.71 11.94 -1.14
N LEU A 187 -13.74 10.62 -1.32
CA LEU A 187 -14.69 9.74 -0.63
C LEU A 187 -14.25 9.52 0.81
N PHE A 188 -12.96 9.28 1.04
CA PHE A 188 -12.41 9.07 2.38
C PHE A 188 -12.54 10.32 3.26
N ASP A 189 -12.28 11.51 2.72
CA ASP A 189 -12.49 12.77 3.45
C ASP A 189 -13.96 12.96 3.87
N LYS A 190 -14.93 12.53 3.03
CA LYS A 190 -16.35 12.56 3.40
C LYS A 190 -16.69 11.55 4.49
N ILE A 191 -16.02 10.40 4.52
CA ILE A 191 -16.20 9.40 5.57
C ILE A 191 -15.69 9.94 6.90
N GLU A 192 -14.50 10.54 6.91
CA GLU A 192 -13.90 11.12 8.11
C GLU A 192 -14.71 12.31 8.66
N GLN A 193 -15.31 13.11 7.77
CA GLN A 193 -16.21 14.20 8.17
C GLN A 193 -17.61 13.69 8.59
N GLY A 194 -17.88 12.39 8.56
CA GLY A 194 -19.19 11.80 8.87
C GLY A 194 -20.28 12.09 7.83
N LYS A 195 -19.91 12.63 6.67
CA LYS A 195 -20.82 12.96 5.55
C LYS A 195 -21.13 11.76 4.65
N LEU A 196 -20.30 10.72 4.72
CA LEU A 196 -20.49 9.45 4.02
C LEU A 196 -20.26 8.30 5.01
N LYS A 197 -21.07 7.24 4.92
CA LYS A 197 -20.84 6.00 5.67
C LYS A 197 -20.25 4.95 4.74
N GLU A 198 -19.42 4.07 5.30
CA GLU A 198 -19.05 2.83 4.62
C GLU A 198 -20.33 2.00 4.36
N GLY A 199 -20.36 1.28 3.24
CA GLY A 199 -21.51 0.47 2.84
C GLY A 199 -21.75 0.49 1.33
N LYS A 200 -22.94 0.04 0.92
CA LYS A 200 -23.27 -0.21 -0.49
C LYS A 200 -22.98 0.98 -1.42
N TYR A 201 -23.34 2.20 -1.02
CA TYR A 201 -23.09 3.39 -1.83
C TYR A 201 -21.59 3.59 -2.13
N LEU A 202 -20.73 3.44 -1.12
CA LEU A 202 -19.28 3.54 -1.27
C LEU A 202 -18.75 2.44 -2.19
N SER A 203 -19.17 1.20 -1.95
CA SER A 203 -18.80 0.04 -2.76
C SER A 203 -19.18 0.23 -4.23
N ASP A 204 -20.42 0.62 -4.52
CA ASP A 204 -20.89 0.83 -5.89
C ASP A 204 -20.06 1.91 -6.61
N HIS A 205 -19.74 3.03 -5.93
CA HIS A 205 -18.90 4.09 -6.49
C HIS A 205 -17.45 3.64 -6.73
N VAL A 206 -16.88 2.92 -5.77
CA VAL A 206 -15.52 2.38 -5.86
C VAL A 206 -15.43 1.38 -7.01
N ILE A 207 -16.35 0.44 -7.10
CA ILE A 207 -16.39 -0.57 -8.17
C ILE A 207 -16.56 0.10 -9.54
N GLU A 208 -17.49 1.03 -9.69
CA GLU A 208 -17.73 1.72 -10.96
C GLU A 208 -16.51 2.52 -11.41
N SER A 209 -15.90 3.30 -10.51
CA SER A 209 -14.72 4.11 -10.82
C SER A 209 -13.46 3.29 -11.15
N HIS A 210 -13.43 2.01 -10.76
CA HIS A 210 -12.28 1.13 -10.96
C HIS A 210 -12.54 -0.03 -11.93
N ARG A 211 -13.74 -0.14 -12.53
CA ARG A 211 -14.10 -1.24 -13.45
C ARG A 211 -13.09 -1.43 -14.58
N ASN A 212 -12.58 -0.34 -15.15
CA ASN A 212 -11.64 -0.35 -16.28
C ASN A 212 -10.19 -0.08 -15.87
N ARG A 213 -9.86 -0.11 -14.57
CA ARG A 213 -8.56 0.32 -14.03
C ARG A 213 -7.71 -0.85 -13.50
N GLY A 214 -7.81 -2.04 -14.07
CA GLY A 214 -7.04 -3.18 -13.56
C GLY A 214 -7.38 -4.58 -14.03
N ASP A 215 -8.29 -4.76 -14.99
CA ASP A 215 -8.49 -6.02 -15.72
C ASP A 215 -9.24 -5.77 -17.05
N PRO A 216 -8.95 -6.53 -18.12
CA PRO A 216 -9.76 -6.62 -19.32
C PRO A 216 -10.81 -7.73 -19.15
N GLY A 217 -11.95 -7.42 -18.53
CA GLY A 217 -13.14 -8.27 -18.62
C GLY A 217 -13.30 -9.33 -17.53
N ILE A 218 -14.55 -9.40 -17.03
CA ILE A 218 -15.19 -10.62 -16.53
C ILE A 218 -15.53 -11.48 -17.75
#